data_AF-A0A2G6CKN6-F1
#
_entry.id   AF-A0A2G6CKN6-F1
#
_cell.length_a   1.000
_cell.length_b   1.000
_cell.length_c   1.000
_cell.angle_alpha   90.00
_cell.angle_beta   90.00
_cell.angle_gamma   90.00
#
_symmetry.space_group_name_H-M   'P 1'
#
loop_
_entity.id
_entity.type
_entity.pdbx_description
1 polymer ?
#
loop_
_entity_poly.entity_id
_entity_poly.type
_entity_poly.pdbx_seq_one_letter_code
_entity_poly.pdbx_strand_id
1 'polypeptide(L)'
;MGVEFHWTPTSVQATAPPRLRAIDIEVTSVGIYSDHQPLFALLFTRADGPGRIRERVWATRFDYVDELQAFGVKADRAAGEATI
;
A
#
# COMPACT_ATOMS: atom_id res chain seq x y z
N MET A 1 -1.04 -4.82 -8.60
CA MET A 1 -2.35 -4.98 -7.91
C MET A 1 -3.49 -5.46 -8.81
N GLY A 2 -3.42 -5.32 -10.14
CA GLY A 2 -4.48 -5.80 -11.03
C GLY A 2 -5.63 -4.83 -11.26
N VAL A 3 -5.55 -3.60 -10.73
CA VAL A 3 -6.47 -2.52 -11.06
C VAL A 3 -6.21 -2.05 -12.48
N GLU A 4 -7.26 -1.92 -13.26
CA GLU A 4 -7.23 -1.37 -14.61
C GLU A 4 -7.62 0.11 -14.57
N PHE A 5 -6.93 0.93 -15.35
CA PHE A 5 -7.20 2.36 -15.45
C PHE A 5 -7.53 2.74 -16.87
N HIS A 6 -8.63 3.48 -17.03
CA HIS A 6 -8.97 4.18 -18.25
C HIS A 6 -8.82 5.68 -18.02
N TRP A 7 -7.97 6.31 -18.83
CA TRP A 7 -7.63 7.73 -18.71
C TRP A 7 -8.25 8.50 -19.86
N THR A 8 -8.86 9.64 -19.55
CA THR A 8 -9.24 10.66 -20.52
C THR A 8 -8.51 11.96 -20.18
N PRO A 9 -8.57 13.00 -21.04
CA PRO A 9 -7.95 14.29 -20.71
C PRO A 9 -8.46 14.93 -19.41
N THR A 10 -9.66 14.57 -18.94
CA THR A 10 -10.31 15.21 -17.79
C THR A 10 -10.75 14.24 -16.70
N SER A 11 -10.56 12.93 -16.88
CA SER A 11 -11.02 11.93 -15.93
C SER A 11 -10.11 10.71 -15.87
N VAL A 12 -10.18 10.02 -14.74
CA VAL A 12 -9.64 8.67 -14.57
C VAL A 12 -10.76 7.77 -14.05
N GLN A 13 -10.91 6.62 -14.68
CA GLN A 13 -11.77 5.55 -14.21
C GLN A 13 -10.89 4.38 -13.79
N ALA A 14 -11.10 3.88 -12.57
CA ALA A 14 -10.40 2.71 -12.04
C ALA A 14 -11.40 1.55 -11.88
N THR A 15 -11.03 0.38 -12.42
CA THR A 15 -11.81 -0.85 -12.27
C THR A 15 -10.96 -1.86 -11.52
N ALA A 16 -11.43 -2.28 -10.35
CA ALA A 16 -10.75 -3.25 -9.51
C ALA A 16 -11.28 -4.67 -9.75
N PRO A 17 -10.41 -5.70 -9.76
CA PRO A 17 -10.84 -7.09 -9.72
C PRO A 17 -11.48 -7.43 -8.37
N PRO A 18 -12.19 -8.57 -8.24
CA PRO A 18 -12.79 -9.00 -6.98
C PRO A 18 -11.79 -9.12 -5.82
N ARG A 19 -10.54 -9.47 -6.13
CA ARG A 19 -9.41 -9.48 -5.18
C ARG A 19 -8.18 -8.86 -5.82
N LEU A 20 -7.48 -8.03 -5.06
CA LEU A 20 -6.26 -7.37 -5.53
C LEU A 20 -5.08 -8.34 -5.47
N ARG A 21 -4.04 -8.10 -6.27
CA ARG A 21 -2.76 -8.81 -6.17
C ARG A 21 -1.81 -8.07 -5.23
N ALA A 22 -1.25 -8.79 -4.25
CA ALA A 22 -0.18 -8.28 -3.43
C ALA A 22 1.06 -7.97 -4.29
N ILE A 23 1.76 -6.89 -3.96
CA ILE A 23 2.98 -6.45 -4.62
C ILE A 23 3.94 -5.86 -3.59
N ASP A 24 5.20 -5.75 -3.98
CA ASP A 24 6.18 -4.94 -3.28
C ASP A 24 6.16 -3.51 -3.83
N ILE A 25 6.18 -2.52 -2.93
CA ILE A 25 6.38 -1.12 -3.30
C ILE A 25 7.61 -0.54 -2.62
N GLU A 26 8.28 0.35 -3.34
CA GLU A 26 9.40 1.13 -2.82
C GLU A 26 9.01 2.61 -2.83
N VAL A 27 9.07 3.20 -1.66
CA VAL A 27 8.64 4.57 -1.38
C VAL A 27 9.88 5.44 -1.29
N THR A 28 9.94 6.44 -2.17
CA THR A 28 11.10 7.33 -2.33
C THR A 28 10.65 8.76 -2.57
N SER A 29 11.58 9.68 -2.81
CA SER A 29 11.28 11.05 -3.24
C SER A 29 10.85 11.16 -4.71
N VAL A 30 10.84 10.05 -5.47
CA VAL A 30 10.42 9.99 -6.88
C VAL A 30 9.50 8.78 -7.09
N GLY A 31 8.33 8.99 -7.69
CA GLY A 31 7.36 7.93 -7.96
C GLY A 31 6.36 7.76 -6.83
N ILE A 32 6.47 6.69 -6.03
CA ILE A 32 5.58 6.48 -4.87
C ILE A 32 6.13 7.28 -3.69
N TYR A 33 5.38 8.30 -3.27
CA TYR A 33 5.74 9.16 -2.15
C TYR A 33 5.25 8.60 -0.81
N SER A 34 5.89 9.01 0.28
CA SER A 34 5.54 8.59 1.64
C SER A 34 4.11 8.93 2.05
N ASP A 35 3.49 9.92 1.43
CA ASP A 35 2.09 10.25 1.67
C ASP A 35 1.12 9.23 1.06
N HIS A 36 1.55 8.48 0.04
CA HIS A 36 0.73 7.45 -0.61
C HIS A 36 0.80 6.11 0.12
N GLN A 37 1.90 5.87 0.84
CA GLN A 37 2.23 4.60 1.46
C GLN A 37 1.13 4.04 2.40
N PRO A 38 0.46 4.85 3.27
CA PRO A 38 -0.62 4.33 4.09
C PRO A 38 -1.85 3.88 3.26
N LEU A 39 -2.08 4.50 2.10
CA LEU A 39 -3.18 4.11 1.21
C LEU A 39 -2.92 2.76 0.54
N PHE A 40 -1.65 2.45 0.21
CA PHE A 40 -1.27 1.12 -0.26
C PHE A 40 -1.44 0.05 0.80
N ALA A 41 -1.11 0.34 2.07
CA ALA A 41 -1.37 -0.58 3.17
C ALA A 41 -2.87 -0.94 3.28
N LEU A 42 -3.75 0.06 3.18
CA LEU A 42 -5.20 -0.19 3.14
C LEU A 42 -5.61 -1.08 1.95
N LEU A 43 -5.05 -0.85 0.76
CA LEU A 43 -5.32 -1.70 -0.40
C LEU A 43 -4.81 -3.14 -0.22
N PHE A 44 -3.68 -3.34 0.47
CA PHE A 44 -3.14 -4.67 0.76
C PHE A 44 -4.04 -5.50 1.68
N THR A 45 -4.85 -4.88 2.55
CA THR A 45 -5.88 -5.61 3.33
C THR A 45 -6.94 -6.31 2.44
N ARG A 46 -7.04 -5.94 1.16
CA ARG A 46 -7.95 -6.51 0.16
C ARG A 46 -7.24 -7.40 -0.86
N ALA A 47 -5.92 -7.56 -0.73
CA ALA A 47 -5.12 -8.33 -1.65
C ALA A 47 -5.09 -9.82 -1.28
N ASP A 48 -4.78 -10.66 -2.26
CA ASP A 48 -4.40 -12.05 -2.06
C ASP A 48 -2.91 -12.12 -1.72
N GLY A 49 -2.63 -12.50 -0.47
CA GLY A 49 -1.27 -12.61 0.07
C GLY A 49 -0.73 -11.30 0.65
N PRO A 50 0.47 -11.35 1.26
CA PRO A 50 1.07 -10.21 1.93
C PRO A 50 1.69 -9.22 0.94
N GLY A 51 1.36 -7.94 1.07
CA GLY A 51 2.02 -6.84 0.36
C GLY A 51 3.14 -6.24 1.22
N ARG A 52 4.24 -5.81 0.59
CA ARG A 52 5.38 -5.23 1.30
C ARG A 52 5.61 -3.79 0.89
N ILE A 53 5.89 -2.96 1.89
CA ILE A 53 6.19 -1.55 1.75
C ILE A 53 7.60 -1.31 2.24
N ARG A 54 8.45 -0.71 1.40
CA ARG A 54 9.78 -0.22 1.81
C ARG A 54 9.81 1.30 1.79
N GLU A 55 10.06 1.91 2.95
CA GLU A 55 10.07 3.36 3.14
C GLU A 55 11.50 3.88 3.24
N ARG A 56 11.93 4.68 2.25
CA ARG A 56 13.31 5.19 2.11
C ARG A 56 13.48 6.65 2.52
N VAL A 57 12.38 7.38 2.77
CA VAL A 57 12.39 8.79 3.16
C VAL A 57 12.17 8.93 4.67
N TRP A 58 11.14 8.27 5.20
CA TRP A 58 10.72 8.39 6.60
C TRP A 58 10.59 7.01 7.26
N ALA A 59 11.73 6.35 7.55
CA ALA A 59 11.77 4.93 7.92
C ALA A 59 10.86 4.51 9.10
N THR A 60 10.44 5.43 9.98
CA THR A 60 9.56 5.14 11.12
C THR A 60 8.08 5.39 10.84
N ARG A 61 7.69 5.81 9.63
CA ARG A 61 6.32 6.21 9.26
C ARG A 61 5.40 5.00 9.02
N PHE A 62 5.21 4.20 10.07
CA PHE A 62 4.38 3.00 10.06
C PHE A 62 3.45 2.91 11.28
N ASP A 63 3.23 3.99 12.04
CA ASP A 63 2.40 3.95 13.26
C ASP A 63 0.96 3.48 13.02
N TYR A 64 0.45 3.66 11.79
CA TYR A 64 -0.85 3.13 11.39
C TYR A 64 -0.92 1.59 11.37
N VAL A 65 0.22 0.89 11.32
CA VAL A 65 0.26 -0.59 11.30
C VAL A 65 -0.25 -1.16 12.62
N ASP A 66 0.04 -0.53 13.75
CA ASP A 66 -0.43 -0.97 15.06
C ASP A 66 -1.96 -0.88 15.13
N GLU A 67 -2.55 0.17 14.55
CA GLU A 67 -4.00 0.32 14.45
C GLU A 67 -4.61 -0.74 13.51
N LEU A 68 -3.97 -1.03 12.37
CA LEU A 68 -4.42 -2.13 11.50
C LEU A 68 -4.39 -3.48 12.22
N GLN A 69 -3.36 -3.75 13.03
CA GLN A 69 -3.29 -4.93 13.89
C GLN A 69 -4.45 -4.95 14.90
N ALA A 70 -4.78 -3.81 15.51
CA ALA A 70 -5.92 -3.69 16.43
C ALA A 70 -7.27 -3.97 15.74
N PHE A 71 -7.39 -3.68 14.43
CA PHE A 71 -8.53 -4.07 13.59
C PHE A 71 -8.51 -5.55 13.13
N GLY A 72 -7.53 -6.34 13.56
CA GLY A 72 -7.40 -7.75 13.22
C GLY A 72 -6.71 -8.03 11.88
N VAL A 73 -6.08 -7.02 11.27
CA VAL A 73 -5.25 -7.22 10.07
C VAL A 73 -3.95 -7.91 10.47
N LYS A 74 -3.55 -8.93 9.71
CA LYS A 74 -2.25 -9.60 9.90
C LYS A 74 -1.14 -8.75 9.28
N ALA A 75 -0.68 -7.76 10.05
CA ALA A 75 0.39 -6.87 9.63
C ALA A 75 1.60 -6.95 10.57
N ASP A 76 2.77 -6.52 10.09
CA ASP A 76 4.00 -6.37 10.85
C ASP A 76 4.80 -5.16 10.37
N ARG A 77 5.57 -4.53 11.27
CA ARG A 77 6.40 -3.37 10.95
C ARG A 77 7.79 -3.45 11.60
N ALA A 78 8.77 -2.97 10.85
CA ALA A 78 10.13 -2.70 11.32
C ALA A 78 10.59 -1.35 10.77
N ALA A 79 11.77 -0.89 11.20
CA ALA A 79 12.34 0.34 10.64
C ALA A 79 12.54 0.19 9.12
N GLY A 80 11.86 1.04 8.36
CA GLY A 80 11.94 1.11 6.90
C GLY A 80 11.10 0.08 6.15
N GLU A 81 10.42 -0.86 6.82
CA GLU A 81 9.60 -1.87 6.15
C GLU A 81 8.29 -2.17 6.90
N ALA A 82 7.22 -2.46 6.16
CA ALA A 82 6.03 -3.11 6.70
C ALA A 82 5.49 -4.16 5.74
N THR A 83 4.85 -5.18 6.31
CA THR A 83 4.14 -6.24 5.59
C THR A 83 2.69 -6.26 6.05
N ILE A 84 1.75 -6.19 5.12
CA ILE A 84 0.30 -6.16 5.38
C ILE A 84 -0.38 -7.31 4.66
#